data_AF-A0A3C1A496-F1
#
_entry.id   AF-A0A3C1A496-F1
#
_cell.length_a   1.000
_cell.length_b   1.000
_cell.length_c   1.000
_cell.angle_alpha   90.00
_cell.angle_beta   90.00
_cell.angle_gamma   90.00
#
_symmetry.space_group_name_H-M   'P 1'
#
loop_
_entity.id
_entity.type
_entity.pdbx_description
1 polymer ?
#
loop_
_entity_poly.entity_id
_entity_poly.type
_entity_poly.pdbx_seq_one_letter_code
_entity_poly.pdbx_strand_id
1 'polypeptide(L)'
;MTEFLESYDVAVIGAGHAGIEAALASARLGQKTVMFSISLDAIANLPCNPSIGGTAKGHLVREIDALGGEMGKAADATFIQSKMLNKSKGPAVHSLRAQADKQAYTTEMRKTLESTDNLTIRQAEVSELLYECTNNRTVITGVRTFSGA
;
A
#
# COMPACT_ATOMS: atom_id res chain seq x y z
N MET A 1 4.92 29.96 13.68
CA MET A 1 4.32 28.68 14.13
C MET A 1 3.73 28.06 12.88
N THR A 2 4.18 26.88 12.45
CA THR A 2 3.60 26.19 11.30
C THR A 2 2.20 25.75 11.69
N GLU A 3 1.17 26.29 11.05
CA GLU A 3 -0.22 25.94 11.36
C GLU A 3 -0.58 24.67 10.58
N PHE A 4 -1.02 23.63 11.28
CA PHE A 4 -1.45 22.38 10.67
C PHE A 4 -2.93 22.47 10.32
N LEU A 5 -3.29 22.22 9.06
CA LEU A 5 -4.69 22.24 8.61
C LEU A 5 -5.51 21.07 9.17
N GLU A 6 -4.89 19.89 9.25
CA GLU A 6 -5.50 18.67 9.76
C GLU A 6 -4.45 17.86 10.56
N SER A 7 -4.92 16.99 11.47
CA SER A 7 -4.07 16.15 12.30
C SER A 7 -4.40 14.67 12.07
N TYR A 8 -3.34 13.88 11.89
CA TYR A 8 -3.38 12.44 11.66
C TYR A 8 -2.29 11.78 12.51
N ASP A 9 -2.51 10.53 12.90
CA ASP A 9 -1.55 9.72 13.64
C ASP A 9 -0.45 9.19 12.69
N VAL A 10 -0.83 8.86 11.46
CA VAL A 10 0.08 8.30 10.44
C VAL A 10 -0.11 9.01 9.10
N ALA A 11 0.99 9.43 8.48
CA ALA A 11 1.02 9.93 7.11
C ALA A 11 1.82 8.97 6.20
N VAL A 12 1.15 8.39 5.21
CA VAL A 12 1.76 7.51 4.21
C VAL A 12 1.94 8.28 2.91
N ILE A 13 3.19 8.42 2.45
CA ILE A 13 3.53 9.18 1.25
C ILE A 13 3.68 8.21 0.07
N GLY A 14 2.67 8.19 -0.80
CA GLY A 14 2.62 7.38 -2.01
C GLY A 14 1.64 6.21 -1.93
N ALA A 15 0.85 6.01 -2.98
CA ALA A 15 -0.16 4.95 -3.09
C ALA A 15 0.28 3.78 -3.99
N GLY A 16 1.57 3.42 -3.93
CA GLY A 16 2.09 2.19 -4.50
C GLY A 16 1.84 0.98 -3.60
N HIS A 17 2.23 -0.22 -4.02
CA HIS A 17 2.01 -1.47 -3.28
C HIS A 17 2.42 -1.41 -1.80
N ALA A 18 3.59 -0.83 -1.50
CA ALA A 18 4.06 -0.72 -0.12
C ALA A 18 3.23 0.30 0.69
N GLY A 19 2.89 1.44 0.09
CA GLY A 19 2.08 2.47 0.75
C GLY A 19 0.66 1.99 1.05
N ILE A 20 0.08 1.20 0.14
CA ILE A 20 -1.25 0.60 0.34
C ILE A 20 -1.26 -0.31 1.56
N GLU A 21 -0.32 -1.25 1.67
CA GLU A 21 -0.26 -2.15 2.83
C GLU A 21 0.03 -1.37 4.14
N ALA A 22 0.92 -0.37 4.09
CA ALA A 22 1.21 0.47 5.26
C ALA A 22 -0.01 1.30 5.72
N ALA A 23 -0.75 1.88 4.78
CA ALA A 23 -1.93 2.68 5.05
C ALA A 23 -3.07 1.81 5.59
N LEU A 24 -3.34 0.67 4.97
CA LEU A 24 -4.35 -0.28 5.42
C LEU A 24 -4.00 -0.85 6.80
N ALA A 25 -2.74 -1.23 7.04
CA ALA A 25 -2.33 -1.75 8.34
C ALA A 25 -2.54 -0.71 9.44
N SER A 26 -2.09 0.53 9.23
CA SER A 26 -2.22 1.61 10.22
C SER A 26 -3.69 1.93 10.52
N ALA A 27 -4.52 2.06 9.48
CA ALA A 27 -5.94 2.36 9.61
C ALA A 27 -6.72 1.22 10.31
N ARG A 28 -6.43 -0.04 9.96
CA ARG A 28 -7.05 -1.23 10.59
C ARG A 28 -6.64 -1.42 12.06
N LEU A 29 -5.49 -0.89 12.46
CA LEU A 29 -5.06 -0.79 13.86
C LEU A 29 -5.69 0.40 14.61
N GLY A 30 -6.63 1.12 13.98
CA GLY A 30 -7.40 2.20 14.59
C GLY A 30 -6.71 3.57 14.57
N GLN A 31 -5.59 3.72 13.84
CA GLN A 31 -4.89 4.99 13.72
C GLN A 31 -5.52 5.85 12.62
N LYS A 32 -5.75 7.14 12.88
CA LYS A 32 -6.14 8.09 11.83
C LYS A 32 -4.99 8.22 10.84
N THR A 33 -5.20 7.68 9.66
CA THR A 33 -4.17 7.54 8.64
C THR A 33 -4.55 8.38 7.43
N VAL A 34 -3.61 9.20 6.95
CA VAL A 34 -3.71 9.86 5.65
C VAL A 34 -2.73 9.21 4.68
N MET A 35 -3.21 8.85 3.50
CA MET A 35 -2.38 8.37 2.39
C MET A 35 -2.39 9.40 1.26
N PHE A 36 -1.20 9.85 0.88
CA PHE A 36 -1.01 10.79 -0.22
C PHE A 36 -0.71 10.06 -1.52
N SER A 37 -1.29 10.54 -2.62
CA SER A 37 -0.91 10.14 -3.97
C SER A 37 -0.82 11.36 -4.89
N ILE A 38 0.13 11.37 -5.82
CA ILE A 38 0.18 12.42 -6.85
C ILE A 38 -0.98 12.25 -7.85
N SER A 39 -1.41 11.01 -8.09
CA SER A 39 -2.53 10.68 -8.96
C SER A 39 -3.33 9.53 -8.35
N LEU A 40 -4.64 9.73 -8.17
CA LEU A 40 -5.51 8.63 -7.72
C LEU A 40 -5.62 7.53 -8.78
N ASP A 41 -5.48 7.85 -10.07
CA ASP A 41 -5.51 6.89 -11.18
C ASP A 41 -4.31 5.95 -11.21
N ALA A 42 -3.22 6.32 -10.55
CA ALA A 42 -2.03 5.49 -10.44
C ALA A 42 -2.02 4.56 -9.21
N ILE A 43 -3.09 4.54 -8.39
CA ILE A 43 -3.19 3.67 -7.21
C ILE A 43 -3.01 2.20 -7.63
N ALA A 44 -2.15 1.49 -6.89
CA ALA A 44 -1.89 0.06 -7.10
C ALA A 44 -1.47 -0.32 -8.53
N ASN A 45 -0.93 0.61 -9.32
CA ASN A 45 -0.53 0.33 -10.69
C ASN A 45 0.50 -0.82 -10.74
N LEU A 46 0.37 -1.69 -11.74
CA LEU A 46 1.29 -2.79 -12.05
C LEU A 46 2.19 -2.40 -13.25
N PRO A 47 3.25 -1.59 -13.03
CA PRO A 47 4.00 -0.95 -14.12
C PRO A 47 4.86 -1.93 -14.94
N CYS A 48 5.36 -3.00 -14.32
CA CYS A 48 6.26 -3.95 -14.99
C CYS A 48 5.45 -5.06 -15.68
N ASN A 49 5.12 -6.12 -14.94
CA ASN A 49 4.33 -7.24 -15.40
C ASN A 49 3.03 -7.33 -14.60
N PRO A 50 1.92 -7.75 -15.21
CA PRO A 50 0.65 -7.93 -14.51
C PRO A 50 0.64 -9.23 -13.69
N SER A 51 1.70 -9.51 -12.93
CA SER A 51 1.82 -10.75 -12.16
C SER A 51 2.04 -10.47 -10.67
N ILE A 52 1.26 -11.15 -9.82
CA ILE A 52 1.47 -11.21 -8.37
C ILE A 52 2.05 -12.57 -8.00
N GLY A 53 3.06 -12.58 -7.14
CA GLY A 53 3.77 -13.79 -6.74
C GLY A 53 4.89 -14.23 -7.70
N GLY A 54 5.16 -15.54 -7.75
CA GLY A 54 6.36 -16.13 -8.36
C GLY A 54 7.36 -16.64 -7.33
N THR A 55 8.38 -17.41 -7.72
CA THR A 55 9.23 -18.27 -6.84
C THR A 55 9.43 -17.76 -5.40
N ALA A 56 10.00 -16.57 -5.20
CA ALA A 56 10.14 -15.98 -3.86
C ALA A 56 8.93 -15.11 -3.45
N LYS A 57 8.41 -14.32 -4.39
CA LYS A 57 7.33 -13.35 -4.17
C LYS A 57 6.03 -14.00 -3.71
N GLY A 58 5.72 -15.22 -4.14
CA GLY A 58 4.51 -15.94 -3.74
C GLY A 58 4.47 -16.27 -2.25
N HIS A 59 5.63 -16.50 -1.63
CA HIS A 59 5.72 -16.64 -0.17
C HIS A 59 5.43 -15.31 0.52
N LEU A 60 6.07 -14.21 0.07
CA LEU A 60 5.82 -12.88 0.63
C LEU A 60 4.36 -12.46 0.53
N VAL A 61 3.69 -12.73 -0.59
CA VAL A 61 2.25 -12.44 -0.76
C VAL A 61 1.42 -13.23 0.27
N ARG A 62 1.78 -14.50 0.53
CA ARG A 62 1.10 -15.32 1.54
C ARG A 62 1.40 -14.87 2.97
N GLU A 63 2.60 -14.38 3.23
CA GLU A 63 2.96 -13.79 4.54
C GLU A 63 2.19 -12.49 4.78
N ILE A 64 2.09 -11.62 3.77
CA ILE A 64 1.27 -10.40 3.82
C ILE A 64 -0.19 -10.75 4.10
N ASP A 65 -0.74 -11.73 3.38
CA ASP A 65 -2.12 -12.21 3.57
C ASP A 65 -2.35 -12.76 5.00
N ALA A 66 -1.41 -13.56 5.50
CA ALA A 66 -1.46 -14.10 6.87
C ALA A 66 -1.40 -13.01 7.95
N LEU A 67 -0.70 -11.90 7.69
CA LEU A 67 -0.65 -10.73 8.57
C LEU A 67 -1.89 -9.82 8.43
N GLY A 68 -2.84 -10.16 7.55
CA GLY A 68 -4.06 -9.39 7.33
C GLY A 68 -3.95 -8.29 6.27
N GLY A 69 -2.88 -8.31 5.46
CA GLY A 69 -2.72 -7.43 4.31
C GLY A 69 -3.70 -7.74 3.17
N GLU A 70 -3.58 -6.99 2.08
CA GLU A 70 -4.59 -6.96 1.02
C GLU A 70 -4.13 -7.54 -0.32
N MET A 71 -2.83 -7.54 -0.58
CA MET A 71 -2.23 -7.97 -1.85
C MET A 71 -2.69 -9.35 -2.31
N GLY A 72 -2.79 -10.32 -1.39
CA GLY A 72 -3.27 -11.67 -1.69
C GLY A 72 -4.73 -11.69 -2.14
N LYS A 73 -5.61 -11.01 -1.41
CA LYS A 73 -7.06 -10.94 -1.67
C LYS A 73 -7.37 -10.23 -2.98
N ALA A 74 -6.72 -9.09 -3.22
CA ALA A 74 -6.86 -8.36 -4.47
C ALA A 74 -6.36 -9.18 -5.68
N ALA A 75 -5.27 -9.93 -5.52
CA ALA A 75 -4.80 -10.85 -6.56
C ALA A 75 -5.81 -11.99 -6.81
N ASP A 76 -6.39 -12.56 -5.75
CA ASP A 76 -7.41 -13.61 -5.85
C ASP A 76 -8.70 -13.12 -6.52
N ALA A 77 -9.11 -11.88 -6.28
CA ALA A 77 -10.31 -11.29 -6.89
C ALA A 77 -10.13 -10.94 -8.38
N THR A 78 -8.89 -10.80 -8.86
CA THR A 78 -8.60 -10.18 -10.17
C THR A 78 -7.72 -11.03 -11.08
N PHE A 79 -7.34 -12.24 -10.66
CA PHE A 79 -6.52 -13.10 -11.51
C PHE A 79 -7.27 -13.61 -12.74
N ILE A 80 -6.59 -13.55 -13.87
CA ILE A 80 -7.00 -14.19 -15.13
C ILE A 80 -6.46 -15.63 -15.17
N GLN A 81 -5.27 -15.83 -14.61
CA GLN A 81 -4.62 -17.13 -14.55
C GLN A 81 -3.83 -17.28 -13.25
N SER A 82 -3.88 -18.45 -12.63
CA SER A 82 -3.02 -18.82 -11.50
C SER A 82 -2.25 -20.11 -11.80
N LYS A 83 -0.98 -20.18 -11.39
CA LYS A 83 -0.13 -21.36 -11.53
C LYS A 83 0.72 -21.57 -10.28
N MET A 84 0.80 -22.84 -9.85
CA MET A 84 1.80 -23.28 -8.89
C MET A 84 3.14 -23.53 -9.58
N LEU A 85 4.16 -22.79 -9.19
CA LEU A 85 5.54 -23.01 -9.64
C LEU A 85 6.22 -24.09 -8.80
N ASN A 86 7.23 -24.76 -9.37
CA ASN A 86 8.00 -25.83 -8.73
C ASN A 86 7.18 -26.99 -8.16
N LYS A 87 5.98 -27.27 -8.70
CA LYS A 87 5.07 -28.31 -8.20
C LYS A 87 5.73 -29.69 -8.06
N SER A 88 6.68 -30.03 -8.93
CA SER A 88 7.43 -31.30 -8.91
C SER A 88 8.58 -31.38 -7.90
N LYS A 89 8.94 -30.28 -7.22
CA LYS A 89 10.12 -30.20 -6.34
C LYS A 89 9.80 -30.22 -4.83
N GLY A 90 8.56 -30.56 -4.49
CA GLY A 90 8.07 -30.67 -3.11
C GLY A 90 7.56 -29.36 -2.50
N PRO A 91 6.71 -29.41 -1.45
CA PRO A 91 5.95 -28.26 -0.96
C PRO A 91 6.79 -27.08 -0.46
N ALA A 92 7.98 -27.33 0.10
CA ALA A 92 8.82 -26.28 0.68
C ALA A 92 9.32 -25.24 -0.34
N VAL A 93 9.27 -25.56 -1.64
CA VAL A 93 9.70 -24.66 -2.73
C VAL A 93 8.57 -24.32 -3.70
N HIS A 94 7.34 -24.74 -3.38
CA HIS A 94 6.14 -24.39 -4.13
C HIS A 94 5.89 -22.89 -4.00
N SER A 95 5.48 -22.25 -5.09
CA SER A 95 5.19 -20.82 -5.04
C SER A 95 4.13 -20.44 -6.05
N LEU A 96 3.10 -19.75 -5.58
CA LEU A 96 2.00 -19.30 -6.42
C LEU A 96 2.40 -18.08 -7.25
N ARG A 97 1.95 -18.08 -8.50
CA ARG A 97 2.02 -16.94 -9.40
C ARG A 97 0.67 -16.74 -10.06
N ALA A 98 0.09 -15.56 -9.87
CA ALA A 98 -1.13 -15.13 -10.54
C ALA A 98 -0.81 -14.08 -11.59
N GLN A 99 -1.44 -14.15 -12.75
CA GLN A 99 -1.56 -13.04 -13.70
C GLN A 99 -2.87 -12.33 -13.38
N ALA A 100 -2.83 -11.02 -13.12
CA ALA A 100 -3.98 -10.20 -12.77
C ALA A 100 -4.41 -9.32 -13.94
N ASP A 101 -5.70 -9.05 -14.05
CA ASP A 101 -6.17 -7.91 -14.84
C ASP A 101 -5.69 -6.63 -14.16
N LYS A 102 -4.91 -5.80 -14.88
CA LYS A 102 -4.32 -4.58 -14.31
C LYS A 102 -5.37 -3.60 -13.82
N GLN A 103 -6.43 -3.41 -14.60
CA GLN A 103 -7.46 -2.44 -14.29
C GLN A 103 -8.32 -2.94 -13.13
N ALA A 104 -8.70 -4.22 -13.16
CA ALA A 104 -9.46 -4.82 -12.07
C ALA A 104 -8.67 -4.78 -10.75
N TYR A 105 -7.36 -5.06 -10.77
CA TYR A 105 -6.50 -4.99 -9.59
C TYR A 105 -6.47 -3.58 -8.98
N THR A 106 -6.27 -2.55 -9.81
CA THR A 106 -6.34 -1.15 -9.37
C THR A 106 -7.71 -0.79 -8.81
N THR A 107 -8.80 -1.20 -9.48
CA THR A 107 -10.16 -0.92 -9.03
C THR A 107 -10.46 -1.58 -7.68
N GLU A 108 -10.10 -2.85 -7.51
CA GLU A 108 -10.34 -3.58 -6.26
C GLU A 108 -9.54 -2.97 -5.11
N MET A 109 -8.26 -2.65 -5.32
CA MET A 109 -7.44 -1.97 -4.32
C MET A 109 -8.00 -0.61 -3.94
N ARG A 110 -8.41 0.21 -4.91
CA ARG A 110 -9.01 1.52 -4.66
C ARG A 110 -10.29 1.39 -3.83
N LYS A 111 -11.18 0.47 -4.20
CA LYS A 111 -12.40 0.17 -3.46
C LYS A 111 -12.12 -0.22 -2.02
N THR A 112 -11.13 -1.08 -1.77
CA THR A 112 -10.74 -1.46 -0.40
C THR A 112 -10.21 -0.28 0.39
N LEU A 113 -9.36 0.56 -0.20
CA LEU A 113 -8.82 1.75 0.45
C LEU A 113 -9.93 2.75 0.81
N GLU A 114 -10.85 3.03 -0.11
CA GLU A 114 -11.97 3.97 0.08
C GLU A 114 -13.01 3.48 1.10
N SER A 115 -13.12 2.16 1.29
CA SER A 115 -14.05 1.56 2.26
C SER A 115 -13.42 1.23 3.62
N THR A 116 -12.13 1.53 3.81
CA THR A 116 -11.45 1.28 5.08
C THR A 116 -11.64 2.45 6.05
N ASP A 117 -12.23 2.16 7.21
CA ASP A 117 -12.36 3.15 8.29
C ASP A 117 -11.00 3.70 8.73
N ASN A 118 -10.98 4.95 9.21
CA ASN A 118 -9.79 5.68 9.65
C ASN A 118 -8.75 5.98 8.55
N LEU A 119 -9.02 5.65 7.29
CA LEU A 119 -8.14 5.95 6.17
C LEU A 119 -8.70 7.10 5.31
N THR A 120 -7.92 8.17 5.18
CA THR A 120 -8.20 9.27 4.25
C THR A 120 -7.22 9.25 3.09
N ILE A 121 -7.73 9.25 1.85
CA ILE A 121 -6.90 9.34 0.65
C ILE A 121 -6.87 10.79 0.16
N ARG A 122 -5.68 11.34 -0.05
CA ARG A 122 -5.50 12.71 -0.56
C ARG A 122 -4.69 12.71 -1.85
N GLN A 123 -5.24 13.32 -2.89
CA GLN A 123 -4.46 13.62 -4.09
C GLN A 123 -3.65 14.90 -3.85
N ALA A 124 -2.39 14.76 -3.47
CA ALA A 124 -1.46 15.87 -3.30
C ALA A 124 -0.01 15.37 -3.42
N GLU A 125 0.85 16.25 -3.90
CA GLU A 125 2.30 16.04 -3.85
C GLU A 125 2.82 16.52 -2.50
N VAL A 126 3.50 15.65 -1.76
CA VAL A 126 4.20 16.02 -0.54
C VAL A 126 5.58 16.55 -0.91
N SER A 127 5.87 17.80 -0.55
CA SER A 127 7.10 18.50 -0.93
C SER A 127 8.12 18.59 0.20
N GLU A 128 7.68 18.52 1.46
CA GLU A 128 8.56 18.67 2.62
C GLU A 128 8.13 17.78 3.78
N LEU A 129 9.11 17.21 4.49
CA LEU A 129 8.92 16.60 5.81
C LEU A 129 9.20 17.65 6.88
N LEU A 130 8.25 17.84 7.79
CA LEU A 130 8.41 18.73 8.94
C LEU A 130 8.98 17.91 10.09
N TYR A 131 10.02 18.45 10.74
CA TYR A 131 10.67 17.77 11.85
C TYR A 131 11.18 18.76 12.88
N GLU A 132 11.33 18.27 14.10
CA GLU A 132 11.91 19.00 15.23
C GLU A 132 13.12 18.24 15.78
N CYS A 133 14.11 18.98 16.26
CA CYS A 133 15.29 18.43 16.92
C CYS A 133 15.18 18.67 18.42
N THR A 134 15.06 17.60 19.21
CA THR A 134 15.03 17.66 20.68
C THR A 134 16.03 16.66 21.24
N ASN A 135 16.91 17.10 22.15
CA ASN A 135 17.90 16.23 22.82
C ASN A 135 18.74 15.35 21.85
N ASN A 136 19.25 15.94 20.76
CA ASN A 136 19.97 15.23 19.68
C ASN A 136 19.16 14.12 18.98
N ARG A 137 17.83 14.18 19.00
CA ARG A 137 16.94 13.29 18.24
C ARG A 137 16.08 14.10 17.28
N THR A 138 15.93 13.61 16.06
CA THR A 138 15.02 14.15 15.06
C THR A 138 13.68 13.44 15.17
N VAL A 139 12.60 14.19 15.35
CA VAL A 139 11.23 13.70 15.40
C VAL A 139 10.44 14.30 14.24
N ILE A 140 9.79 13.45 13.43
CA ILE A 140 8.89 13.92 12.37
C ILE A 140 7.62 14.45 13.04
N THR A 141 7.25 15.68 12.73
CA THR A 141 6.07 16.36 13.28
C THR A 141 4.97 16.57 12.24
N GLY A 142 5.28 16.40 10.96
CA GLY A 142 4.26 16.45 9.90
C GLY A 142 4.84 16.45 8.49
N VAL A 143 3.99 16.78 7.53
CA VAL A 143 4.33 16.90 6.12
C VAL A 143 3.72 18.18 5.57
N ARG A 144 4.35 18.78 4.54
CA ARG A 144 3.79 19.90 3.78
C ARG A 144 3.54 19.46 2.35
N THR A 145 2.38 19.80 1.81
CA THR A 145 2.09 19.57 0.39
C THR A 145 2.67 20.68 -0.49
N PHE A 146 2.91 20.41 -1.77
CA PHE A 146 3.37 21.40 -2.73
C PHE A 146 2.42 22.60 -2.84
N SER A 147 1.12 22.38 -2.66
CA SER A 147 0.12 23.45 -2.64
C SER A 147 0.22 24.40 -1.43
N GLY A 148 1.07 24.11 -0.46
CA GLY A 148 1.24 24.88 0.78
C GLY A 148 0.24 24.54 1.88
N ALA A 149 -0.67 23.59 1.62
CA ALA A 149 -1.60 23.01 2.57
C ALA A 149 -0.97 21.84 3.36
#